data_AF-A0A6C0AIH3-F1
#
_entry.id   AF-A0A6C0AIH3-F1
#
_cell.length_a   1.000
_cell.length_b   1.000
_cell.length_c   1.000
_cell.angle_alpha   90.00
_cell.angle_beta   90.00
_cell.angle_gamma   90.00
#
_symmetry.space_group_name_H-M   'P 1'
#
loop_
_entity.id
_entity.type
_entity.pdbx_description
1 polymer ?
#
loop_
_entity_poly.entity_id
_entity_poly.type
_entity_poly.pdbx_seq_one_letter_code
_entity_poly.pdbx_strand_id
1 'polypeptide(L)'
;MDINIIKFTESYIRKTVRFLYGWLTTDGEVLGYILGVIHIVIGITIPVMVVISHSIYPAFWFQCLAFGLVFLVWLQHVCLRVCIIVVAEKNFTKGSSPYFRMFKDTTGIDGEILVDYLVVFETGALVGLAMGLLRQMSVFIYEYYGVIL
;
A
#
# COMPACT_ATOMS: atom_id res chain seq x y z
N MET A 1 12.52 11.93 13.14
CA MET A 1 11.88 10.60 13.07
C MET A 1 12.83 9.66 12.34
N ASP A 2 13.00 8.45 12.86
CA ASP A 2 14.29 7.74 12.85
C ASP A 2 14.68 7.12 11.48
N ILE A 3 15.76 7.62 10.89
CA ILE A 3 16.45 7.02 9.72
C ILE A 3 16.76 5.53 9.97
N ASN A 4 16.94 5.16 11.23
CA ASN A 4 17.17 3.78 11.66
C ASN A 4 15.99 2.85 11.36
N ILE A 5 14.75 3.32 11.53
CA ILE A 5 13.54 2.52 11.25
C ILE A 5 13.44 2.26 9.75
N ILE A 6 13.66 3.29 8.92
CA ILE A 6 13.62 3.15 7.46
C ILE A 6 14.68 2.14 7.01
N LYS A 7 15.93 2.28 7.47
CA LYS A 7 17.02 1.36 7.13
C LYS A 7 16.75 -0.07 7.60
N PHE A 8 16.20 -0.23 8.79
CA PHE A 8 15.85 -1.53 9.34
C PHE A 8 14.79 -2.21 8.47
N THR A 9 13.62 -1.58 8.29
CA THR A 9 12.50 -2.16 7.53
C THR A 9 12.88 -2.40 6.06
N GLU A 10 13.60 -1.47 5.45
CA GLU A 10 14.12 -1.62 4.10
C GLU A 10 15.08 -2.82 3.97
N SER A 11 15.98 -3.01 4.94
CA SER A 11 16.87 -4.17 4.96
C SER A 11 16.08 -5.48 5.06
N TYR A 12 14.97 -5.51 5.81
CA TYR A 12 14.09 -6.68 5.85
C TYR A 12 13.46 -6.94 4.48
N ILE A 13 12.95 -5.92 3.79
CA ILE A 13 12.40 -6.08 2.44
C ILE A 13 13.45 -6.68 1.49
N ARG A 14 14.68 -6.13 1.47
CA ARG A 14 15.74 -6.67 0.61
C ARG A 14 16.11 -8.12 0.95
N LYS A 15 16.19 -8.47 2.24
CA LYS A 15 16.45 -9.85 2.67
C LYS A 15 15.34 -10.80 2.21
N THR A 16 14.08 -10.40 2.36
CA THR A 16 12.93 -11.17 1.90
C THR A 16 12.96 -11.36 0.38
N VAL A 17 13.21 -10.31 -0.40
CA VAL A 17 13.30 -10.41 -1.86
C VAL A 17 14.45 -11.33 -2.29
N ARG A 18 15.63 -11.20 -1.67
CA ARG A 18 16.77 -12.11 -1.94
C ARG A 18 16.47 -13.55 -1.55
N PHE A 19 15.74 -13.77 -0.46
CA PHE A 19 15.33 -15.10 -0.04
C PHE A 19 14.34 -15.72 -1.04
N LEU A 20 13.31 -14.97 -1.43
CA LEU A 20 12.24 -15.45 -2.32
C LEU A 20 12.67 -15.61 -3.79
N TYR A 21 13.54 -14.73 -4.29
CA TYR A 21 13.92 -14.66 -5.71
C TYR A 21 15.40 -14.92 -5.97
N GLY A 22 16.20 -15.18 -4.94
CA GLY A 22 17.64 -15.46 -5.09
C GLY A 22 17.95 -16.72 -5.89
N TRP A 23 16.99 -17.64 -6.02
CA TRP A 23 17.09 -18.81 -6.88
C TRP A 23 16.98 -18.46 -8.38
N LEU A 24 16.33 -17.33 -8.72
CA LEU A 24 16.16 -16.88 -10.09
C LEU A 24 17.36 -16.04 -10.55
N THR A 25 17.86 -15.16 -9.68
CA THR A 25 19.00 -14.29 -9.97
C THR A 25 19.67 -13.80 -8.69
N THR A 26 20.98 -13.59 -8.75
CA THR A 26 21.76 -12.94 -7.69
C THR A 26 22.10 -11.49 -8.03
N ASP A 27 21.76 -11.03 -9.24
CA ASP A 27 21.96 -9.64 -9.65
C ASP A 27 20.99 -8.72 -8.91
N GLY A 28 21.56 -7.78 -8.14
CA GLY A 28 20.80 -6.81 -7.37
C GLY A 28 19.92 -5.92 -8.25
N GLU A 29 20.35 -5.58 -9.46
CA GLU A 29 19.56 -4.73 -10.35
C GLU A 29 18.29 -5.46 -10.81
N VAL A 30 18.41 -6.72 -11.23
CA VAL A 30 17.27 -7.55 -11.64
C VAL A 30 16.30 -7.77 -10.47
N LEU A 31 16.80 -8.03 -9.26
CA LEU A 31 15.96 -8.12 -8.05
C LEU A 31 15.21 -6.81 -7.77
N GLY A 32 15.83 -5.66 -8.05
CA GLY A 32 15.18 -4.35 -7.96
C GLY A 32 14.02 -4.20 -8.94
N TYR A 33 14.17 -4.66 -10.18
CA TYR A 33 13.07 -4.67 -11.16
C TYR A 33 11.94 -5.61 -10.76
N ILE A 34 12.26 -6.81 -10.27
CA ILE A 34 11.25 -7.75 -9.73
C ILE A 34 10.46 -7.07 -8.61
N LEU A 35 11.15 -6.41 -7.68
CA LEU A 35 10.50 -5.69 -6.60
C LEU A 35 9.61 -4.54 -7.11
N GLY A 36 10.07 -3.80 -8.13
CA GLY A 36 9.27 -2.75 -8.76
C GLY A 36 7.98 -3.28 -9.39
N VAL A 37 8.03 -4.44 -10.07
CA VAL A 37 6.82 -5.09 -10.62
C VAL A 37 5.87 -5.51 -9.50
N ILE A 38 6.39 -6.13 -8.43
CA ILE A 38 5.59 -6.50 -7.25
C ILE A 38 4.92 -5.27 -6.65
N HIS A 39 5.65 -4.15 -6.58
CA HIS A 39 5.12 -2.90 -6.05
C HIS A 39 3.99 -2.33 -6.90
N ILE A 40 4.08 -2.40 -8.24
CA ILE A 40 2.97 -2.02 -9.14
C ILE A 40 1.74 -2.90 -8.88
N VAL A 41 1.93 -4.22 -8.79
CA VAL A 41 0.83 -5.16 -8.55
C VAL A 41 0.12 -4.84 -7.23
N ILE A 42 0.88 -4.59 -6.15
CA ILE A 42 0.31 -4.17 -4.86
C ILE A 42 -0.41 -2.82 -4.99
N GLY A 43 0.22 -1.85 -5.66
CA GLY A 43 -0.31 -0.51 -5.86
C GLY A 43 -1.62 -0.47 -6.65
N ILE A 44 -1.88 -1.44 -7.53
CA ILE A 44 -3.15 -1.60 -8.25
C ILE A 44 -4.14 -2.43 -7.44
N THR A 45 -3.67 -3.49 -6.77
CA THR A 45 -4.53 -4.42 -6.02
C THR A 45 -5.24 -3.73 -4.87
N ILE A 46 -4.55 -2.86 -4.12
CA ILE A 46 -5.15 -2.18 -2.96
C ILE A 46 -6.34 -1.28 -3.39
N PRO A 47 -6.21 -0.35 -4.35
CA PRO A 47 -7.35 0.42 -4.86
C PRO A 47 -8.51 -0.44 -5.35
N VAL A 48 -8.22 -1.52 -6.08
CA VAL A 48 -9.25 -2.46 -6.55
C VAL A 48 -9.98 -3.11 -5.37
N MET A 49 -9.25 -3.55 -4.34
CA MET A 49 -9.86 -4.08 -3.12
C MET A 49 -10.77 -3.07 -2.44
N VAL A 50 -10.38 -1.79 -2.37
CA VAL A 50 -11.22 -0.72 -1.82
C VAL A 50 -12.54 -0.62 -2.59
N VAL A 51 -12.48 -0.54 -3.92
CA VAL A 51 -13.66 -0.45 -4.79
C VAL A 51 -14.58 -1.67 -4.62
N ILE A 52 -14.02 -2.88 -4.63
CA ILE A 52 -14.79 -4.13 -4.46
C ILE A 52 -15.46 -4.14 -3.08
N SER A 53 -14.72 -3.78 -2.03
CA SER A 53 -15.22 -3.80 -0.65
C SER A 53 -16.32 -2.77 -0.37
N HIS A 54 -16.41 -1.72 -1.18
CA HIS A 54 -17.49 -0.73 -1.09
C HIS A 54 -18.67 -1.03 -2.01
N SER A 55 -18.40 -1.51 -3.22
CA SER A 55 -19.40 -1.49 -4.30
C SER A 55 -19.98 -2.86 -4.62
N ILE A 56 -19.16 -3.92 -4.60
CA ILE A 56 -19.55 -5.24 -5.13
C ILE A 56 -19.80 -6.23 -4.01
N TYR A 57 -18.90 -6.28 -3.02
CA TYR A 57 -18.95 -7.23 -1.92
C TYR A 57 -18.67 -6.53 -0.58
N PRO A 58 -19.67 -5.81 -0.02
CA PRO A 58 -19.52 -5.03 1.21
C PRO A 58 -19.61 -5.90 2.47
N ALA A 59 -18.95 -7.05 2.48
CA ALA A 59 -18.88 -7.90 3.67
C ALA A 59 -18.02 -7.24 4.74
N PHE A 60 -18.49 -7.23 5.99
CA PHE A 60 -17.81 -6.59 7.12
C PHE A 60 -16.35 -7.03 7.26
N TRP A 61 -16.09 -8.34 7.20
CA TRP A 61 -14.73 -8.89 7.32
C TRP A 61 -13.80 -8.40 6.19
N PHE A 62 -14.33 -8.26 4.97
CA PHE A 62 -13.55 -7.84 3.80
C PHE A 62 -13.27 -6.33 3.86
N GLN A 63 -14.25 -5.53 4.32
CA GLN A 63 -14.05 -4.11 4.60
C GLN A 63 -13.02 -3.88 5.71
N CYS A 64 -13.05 -4.68 6.78
CA CYS A 64 -12.03 -4.64 7.84
C CYS A 64 -10.63 -4.97 7.30
N LEU A 65 -10.52 -5.98 6.43
CA LEU A 65 -9.26 -6.33 5.78
C LEU A 65 -8.74 -5.20 4.88
N ALA A 66 -9.61 -4.65 4.02
CA ALA A 66 -9.26 -3.53 3.15
C ALA A 66 -8.86 -2.28 3.97
N PHE A 67 -9.61 -1.96 5.03
CA PHE A 67 -9.28 -0.87 5.94
C PHE A 67 -7.93 -1.07 6.60
N GLY A 68 -7.65 -2.25 7.16
CA GLY A 68 -6.37 -2.55 7.79
C GLY A 68 -5.19 -2.40 6.83
N LEU A 69 -5.31 -2.91 5.60
CA LEU A 69 -4.25 -2.81 4.59
C LEU A 69 -4.00 -1.36 4.17
N VAL A 70 -5.05 -0.62 3.81
CA VAL A 70 -4.90 0.81 3.45
C VAL A 70 -4.36 1.61 4.64
N PHE A 71 -4.80 1.32 5.86
CA PHE A 71 -4.34 2.02 7.06
C PHE A 71 -2.85 1.81 7.30
N LEU A 72 -2.34 0.58 7.13
CA LEU A 72 -0.92 0.30 7.27
C LEU A 72 -0.08 1.03 6.22
N VAL A 73 -0.51 1.04 4.96
CA VAL A 73 0.20 1.72 3.88
C VAL A 73 0.16 3.25 4.09
N TRP A 74 -1.02 3.79 4.41
CA TRP A 74 -1.19 5.20 4.74
C TRP A 74 -0.34 5.63 5.93
N LEU A 75 -0.31 4.83 7.01
CA LEU A 75 0.51 5.11 8.18
C LEU A 75 2.00 5.13 7.79
N GLN A 76 2.43 4.19 6.95
CA GLN A 76 3.79 4.17 6.43
C GLN A 76 4.09 5.41 5.57
N HIS A 77 3.19 5.86 4.70
CA HIS A 77 3.40 7.08 3.89
C HIS A 77 3.36 8.36 4.72
N VAL A 78 2.40 8.52 5.63
CA VAL A 78 2.26 9.73 6.45
C VAL A 78 3.34 9.84 7.51
N CYS A 79 3.63 8.75 8.24
CA CYS A 79 4.69 8.76 9.23
C CYS A 79 6.04 8.84 8.53
N LEU A 80 6.38 7.90 7.66
CA LEU A 80 7.74 7.81 7.11
C LEU A 80 8.05 8.80 5.98
N ARG A 81 7.02 9.42 5.38
CA ARG A 81 7.12 10.33 4.22
C ARG A 81 7.85 9.70 3.02
N VAL A 82 7.93 8.37 2.98
CA VAL A 82 8.57 7.58 1.93
C VAL A 82 7.84 6.26 1.78
N CYS A 83 7.89 5.67 0.58
CA CYS A 83 7.57 4.26 0.37
C CYS A 83 8.79 3.38 0.63
N ILE A 84 8.71 2.47 1.61
CA ILE A 84 9.86 1.62 1.99
C ILE A 84 10.27 0.71 0.82
N ILE A 85 9.30 0.25 0.02
CA ILE A 85 9.56 -0.56 -1.17
C ILE A 85 10.36 0.26 -2.20
N VAL A 86 10.02 1.54 -2.42
CA VAL A 86 10.80 2.44 -3.29
C VAL A 86 12.21 2.65 -2.78
N VAL A 87 12.41 2.78 -1.47
CA VAL A 87 13.77 2.89 -0.90
C VAL A 87 14.56 1.60 -1.17
N ALA A 88 13.93 0.43 -1.02
CA ALA A 88 14.55 -0.85 -1.31
C ALA A 88 14.90 -1.00 -2.80
N GLU A 89 13.99 -0.62 -3.71
CA GLU A 89 14.21 -0.57 -5.16
C GLU A 89 15.41 0.30 -5.53
N LYS A 90 15.49 1.51 -4.95
CA LYS A 90 16.62 2.43 -5.15
C LYS A 90 17.93 1.83 -4.68
N ASN A 91 17.94 1.14 -3.56
CA ASN A 91 19.14 0.48 -3.06
C ASN A 91 19.54 -0.74 -3.91
N PHE A 92 18.59 -1.45 -4.51
CA PHE A 92 18.87 -2.55 -5.43
C PHE A 92 19.43 -2.07 -6.78
N THR A 93 18.88 -0.97 -7.33
CA THR A 93 19.20 -0.47 -8.67
C THR A 93 20.11 0.77 -8.67
N LYS A 94 20.90 0.96 -7.60
CA LYS A 94 21.90 2.04 -7.48
C LYS A 94 21.34 3.47 -7.68
N GLY A 95 20.11 3.71 -7.22
CA GLY A 95 19.51 5.04 -7.13
C GLY A 95 18.25 5.25 -7.97
N SER A 96 17.92 4.33 -8.88
CA SER A 96 16.67 4.41 -9.67
C SER A 96 15.50 3.70 -8.97
N SER A 97 14.26 4.09 -9.23
CA SER A 97 13.10 3.29 -8.79
C SER A 97 12.41 2.77 -10.04
N PRO A 98 12.42 1.46 -10.32
CA PRO A 98 11.68 0.89 -11.41
C PRO A 98 10.18 1.19 -11.31
N TYR A 99 9.61 1.25 -10.10
CA TYR A 99 8.21 1.65 -9.89
C TYR A 99 7.95 3.07 -10.41
N PHE A 100 8.72 4.07 -9.95
CA PHE A 100 8.55 5.44 -10.42
C PHE A 100 8.81 5.61 -11.91
N ARG A 101 9.79 4.89 -12.45
CA ARG A 101 10.07 4.91 -13.89
C ARG A 101 8.88 4.37 -14.68
N MET A 102 8.39 3.19 -14.34
CA MET A 102 7.24 2.58 -15.03
C MET A 102 5.98 3.44 -14.90
N PHE A 103 5.75 4.05 -13.74
CA PHE A 103 4.60 4.94 -13.54
C PHE A 103 4.72 6.21 -14.39
N LYS A 104 5.90 6.84 -14.42
CA LYS A 104 6.19 8.00 -15.25
C LYS A 104 6.04 7.68 -16.73
N ASP A 105 6.57 6.54 -17.18
CA ASP A 105 6.48 6.09 -18.57
C ASP A 105 5.01 5.85 -18.99
N THR A 106 4.13 5.48 -18.04
CA THR A 106 2.71 5.20 -18.31
C THR A 106 1.83 6.44 -18.23
N THR A 107 2.09 7.33 -17.27
CA THR A 107 1.18 8.44 -16.93
C THR A 107 1.73 9.83 -17.25
N GLY A 108 3.04 9.93 -17.51
CA GLY A 108 3.75 11.20 -17.63
C GLY A 108 3.98 11.94 -16.31
N ILE A 109 3.53 11.39 -15.17
CA ILE A 109 3.61 12.04 -13.85
C ILE A 109 4.93 11.68 -13.16
N ASP A 110 5.60 12.68 -12.59
CA ASP A 110 6.81 12.46 -11.80
C ASP A 110 6.52 11.72 -10.48
N GLY A 111 7.42 10.81 -10.12
CA GLY A 111 7.27 9.95 -8.95
C GLY A 111 7.19 10.69 -7.61
N GLU A 112 7.72 11.92 -7.51
CA GLU A 112 7.59 12.73 -6.29
C GLU A 112 6.16 13.22 -6.10
N ILE A 113 5.53 13.73 -7.17
CA ILE A 113 4.12 14.18 -7.16
C ILE A 113 3.17 13.00 -6.93
N LEU A 114 3.53 11.81 -7.42
CA LEU A 114 2.75 10.59 -7.22
C LEU A 114 2.52 10.28 -5.73
N VAL A 115 3.54 10.45 -4.88
CA VAL A 115 3.41 10.15 -3.44
C VAL A 115 2.38 11.06 -2.78
N ASP A 116 2.33 12.33 -3.16
CA ASP A 116 1.35 13.28 -2.62
C ASP A 116 -0.08 12.89 -3.03
N TYR A 117 -0.30 12.56 -4.31
CA TYR A 117 -1.61 12.07 -4.77
C TYR A 117 -2.02 10.77 -4.10
N LEU A 118 -1.05 9.87 -3.87
CA LEU A 118 -1.30 8.60 -3.20
C LEU A 118 -1.79 8.81 -1.77
N VAL A 119 -1.15 9.70 -1.00
CA VAL A 119 -1.58 10.02 0.38
C VAL A 119 -2.98 10.61 0.42
N VAL A 120 -3.33 11.48 -0.53
CA VAL A 120 -4.69 12.05 -0.64
C VAL A 120 -5.70 10.95 -0.93
N PHE A 121 -5.41 10.08 -1.90
CA PHE A 121 -6.26 8.94 -2.24
C PHE A 121 -6.45 7.99 -1.04
N GLU A 122 -5.36 7.61 -0.38
CA GLU A 122 -5.38 6.72 0.79
C GLU A 122 -6.18 7.32 1.95
N THR A 123 -6.05 8.63 2.18
CA THR A 123 -6.82 9.34 3.21
C THR A 123 -8.32 9.30 2.89
N GLY A 124 -8.69 9.58 1.63
CA GLY A 124 -10.09 9.48 1.19
C GLY A 124 -10.66 8.06 1.30
N ALA A 125 -9.87 7.06 0.89
CA ALA A 125 -10.23 5.65 1.00
C ALA A 125 -10.44 5.22 2.46
N LEU A 126 -9.56 5.64 3.38
CA LEU A 126 -9.68 5.35 4.80
C LEU A 126 -10.93 5.95 5.42
N VAL A 127 -11.22 7.22 5.12
CA VAL A 127 -12.44 7.87 5.62
C VAL A 127 -13.66 7.15 5.08
N GLY A 128 -13.71 6.84 3.78
CA GLY A 128 -14.81 6.11 3.18
C GLY A 128 -15.02 4.73 3.82
N LEU A 129 -13.96 3.95 3.99
CA LEU A 129 -14.00 2.63 4.64
C LEU A 129 -14.42 2.74 6.12
N ALA A 130 -13.89 3.70 6.87
CA ALA A 130 -14.27 3.93 8.26
C ALA A 130 -15.75 4.25 8.40
N MET A 131 -16.29 5.13 7.55
CA MET A 131 -17.72 5.45 7.53
C MET A 131 -18.58 4.22 7.17
N GLY A 132 -18.13 3.40 6.23
CA GLY A 132 -18.78 2.13 5.87
C GLY A 132 -18.84 1.15 7.05
N LEU A 133 -17.72 0.97 7.75
CA LEU A 133 -17.63 0.12 8.94
C LEU A 133 -18.49 0.65 10.09
N LEU A 134 -18.43 1.95 10.37
CA LEU A 134 -19.26 2.60 11.38
C LEU A 134 -20.74 2.38 11.09
N ARG A 135 -21.19 2.55 9.84
CA ARG A 135 -22.57 2.26 9.44
C ARG A 135 -22.97 0.83 9.78
N GLN A 136 -22.15 -0.16 9.42
CA GLN A 136 -22.46 -1.57 9.69
C GLN A 136 -22.51 -1.87 11.19
N MET A 137 -21.57 -1.31 11.96
CA MET A 137 -21.56 -1.44 13.42
C MET A 137 -22.78 -0.77 14.07
N SER A 138 -23.16 0.42 13.59
CA SER A 138 -24.35 1.11 14.09
C SER A 138 -25.60 0.27 13.87
N VAL A 139 -25.84 -0.24 12.66
CA VAL A 139 -27.01 -1.09 12.37
C VAL A 139 -27.04 -2.32 13.29
N PHE A 140 -25.90 -3.00 13.45
CA PHE A 140 -25.79 -4.15 14.35
C PHE A 140 -26.15 -3.81 15.80
N ILE A 141 -25.67 -2.67 16.32
CA ILE A 141 -25.97 -2.21 17.68
C ILE A 141 -27.47 -1.88 17.82
N TYR A 142 -28.05 -1.16 16.85
CA TYR A 142 -29.47 -0.81 16.86
C TYR A 142 -30.36 -2.06 16.89
N GLU A 143 -30.07 -3.04 16.03
CA GLU A 143 -30.78 -4.33 15.99
C GLU A 143 -30.61 -5.11 17.29
N TYR A 144 -29.39 -5.15 17.85
CA TYR A 144 -29.10 -5.89 19.08
C TYR A 144 -29.85 -5.34 20.30
N TYR A 145 -29.95 -4.02 20.43
CA TYR A 145 -30.65 -3.36 21.52
C TYR A 145 -32.15 -3.14 21.26
N GLY A 146 -32.68 -3.59 20.11
CA GLY A 146 -34.08 -3.44 19.75
C GLY A 146 -34.53 -1.98 19.60
N VAL A 147 -33.58 -1.07 19.34
CA VAL A 147 -33.89 0.34 19.08
C VAL A 147 -34.32 0.43 17.62
N ILE A 148 -35.63 0.35 17.39
CA ILE A 148 -36.25 0.48 16.06
C ILE A 148 -35.99 1.89 15.55
N LEU A 149 -35.37 1.99 14.38
CA LEU A 149 -35.07 3.26 13.69
C LEU A 149 -36.22 3.65 12.76
#